data_AF-H3SEZ4-F1
#
_entry.id   AF-H3SEZ4-F1
#
_cell.length_a   1.000
_cell.length_b   1.000
_cell.length_c   1.000
_cell.angle_alpha   90.00
_cell.angle_beta   90.00
_cell.angle_gamma   90.00
#
_symmetry.space_group_name_H-M   'P 1'
#
loop_
_entity.id
_entity.type
_entity.pdbx_description
1 polymer ?
#
loop_
_entity_poly.entity_id
_entity_poly.type
_entity_poly.pdbx_seq_one_letter_code
_entity_poly.pdbx_strand_id
1 'polypeptide(L)'
;MKNVMARAWEIAKAAVLKFGGKAKEYFAQALVMAWAEIKTTKAIVEWDLPADTRKCRTWMARITGTHPVYKLDRQFVNPDGEDKYGDKLFDLTNGYYEAYNGKRRYFIQVIKGKATKVERHVVMSAFAMEVA
;
A
#
# COMPACT_ATOMS: atom_id res chain seq x y z
N MET A 1 -9.85 8.05 7.99
CA MET A 1 -10.37 8.77 9.18
C MET A 1 -11.04 10.05 8.70
N LYS A 2 -12.28 10.37 9.14
CA LYS A 2 -13.06 11.48 8.57
C LYS A 2 -12.80 12.86 9.23
N ASN A 3 -12.12 12.94 10.37
CA ASN A 3 -11.91 14.21 11.08
C ASN A 3 -10.49 14.34 11.69
N VAL A 4 -9.63 15.15 11.05
CA VAL A 4 -8.23 15.39 11.46
C VAL A 4 -8.16 16.08 12.81
N MET A 5 -9.07 17.02 13.06
CA MET A 5 -9.05 17.87 14.26
C MET A 5 -9.38 17.08 15.51
N ALA A 6 -10.33 16.15 15.42
CA ALA A 6 -10.66 15.24 16.52
C ALA A 6 -9.45 14.38 16.91
N ARG A 7 -8.73 13.84 15.92
CA ARG A 7 -7.53 13.04 16.18
C ARG A 7 -6.37 13.85 16.75
N ALA A 8 -6.14 15.04 16.20
CA ALA A 8 -5.14 15.95 16.75
C ALA A 8 -5.46 16.32 18.21
N TRP A 9 -6.73 16.52 18.54
CA TRP A 9 -7.16 16.78 19.91
C TRP A 9 -6.91 15.60 20.85
N GLU A 10 -7.15 14.36 20.40
CA GLU A 10 -6.82 13.16 21.18
C GLU A 10 -5.32 13.02 21.45
N ILE A 11 -4.49 13.21 20.42
CA ILE A 11 -3.03 13.15 20.54
C ILE A 11 -2.53 14.24 21.50
N ALA A 12 -3.08 15.46 21.41
CA ALA A 12 -2.74 16.54 22.31
C ALA A 12 -3.13 16.22 23.78
N LYS A 13 -4.29 15.63 24.03
CA LYS A 13 -4.69 15.20 25.39
C LYS A 13 -3.78 14.09 25.92
N ALA A 14 -3.42 13.11 25.08
CA ALA A 14 -2.51 12.05 25.46
C ALA A 14 -1.12 12.59 25.82
N ALA A 15 -0.65 13.62 25.11
CA ALA A 15 0.59 14.31 25.43
C ALA A 15 0.51 15.04 26.77
N VAL A 16 -0.59 15.76 27.05
CA VAL A 16 -0.81 16.41 28.36
C VAL A 16 -0.80 15.40 29.51
N LEU A 17 -1.42 14.22 29.32
CA LEU A 17 -1.43 13.17 30.35
C LEU A 17 -0.02 12.61 30.65
N LYS A 18 0.86 12.55 29.63
CA LYS A 18 2.22 12.00 29.77
C LYS A 18 3.25 13.02 30.22
N PHE A 19 3.15 14.25 29.74
CA PHE A 19 4.19 15.28 29.86
C PHE A 19 3.74 16.50 30.66
N GLY A 20 2.46 16.59 31.02
CA GLY A 20 1.87 17.79 31.66
C GLY A 20 1.72 18.96 30.68
N GLY A 21 1.27 20.11 31.18
CA GLY A 21 1.08 21.33 30.38
C GLY A 21 -0.34 21.48 29.82
N LYS A 22 -0.51 22.34 28.81
CA LYS A 22 -1.82 22.64 28.21
C LYS A 22 -1.94 22.05 26.81
N ALA A 23 -3.12 21.51 26.47
CA ALA A 23 -3.35 20.89 25.16
C ALA A 23 -3.01 21.81 23.96
N LYS A 24 -3.21 23.13 24.10
CA LYS A 24 -2.86 24.13 23.08
C LYS A 24 -1.37 24.15 22.71
N GLU A 25 -0.49 23.78 23.65
CA GLU A 25 0.97 23.76 23.45
C GLU A 25 1.38 22.59 22.55
N TYR A 26 0.65 21.47 22.62
CA TYR A 26 0.89 20.28 21.81
C TYR A 26 0.09 20.25 20.50
N PHE A 27 -0.85 21.18 20.31
CA PHE A 27 -1.83 21.09 19.23
C PHE A 27 -1.20 21.16 17.84
N ALA A 28 -0.15 21.97 17.65
CA ALA A 28 0.57 22.06 16.37
C ALA A 28 1.25 20.73 16.02
N GLN A 29 1.96 20.11 16.97
CA GLN A 29 2.63 18.83 16.74
C GLN A 29 1.62 17.69 16.57
N ALA A 30 0.54 17.69 17.36
CA ALA A 30 -0.54 16.72 17.25
C ALA A 30 -1.25 16.80 15.88
N LEU A 31 -1.41 18.00 15.32
CA LEU A 31 -1.90 18.20 13.96
C LEU A 31 -0.96 17.59 12.92
N VAL A 32 0.35 17.77 13.05
CA VAL A 32 1.33 17.14 12.14
C VAL A 32 1.22 15.62 12.19
N MET A 33 1.11 15.04 13.39
CA MET A 33 0.94 13.59 13.55
C MET A 33 -0.38 13.09 12.96
N ALA A 34 -1.50 13.78 13.22
CA ALA A 34 -2.81 13.43 12.67
C ALA A 34 -2.85 13.54 11.13
N TRP A 35 -2.20 14.55 10.55
CA TRP A 35 -2.04 14.66 9.10
C TRP A 35 -1.12 13.59 8.53
N ALA A 36 -0.07 13.21 9.25
CA ALA A 36 0.77 12.08 8.87
C ALA A 36 -0.05 10.79 8.80
N GLU A 37 -0.84 10.48 9.84
CA GLU A 37 -1.75 9.33 9.90
C GLU A 37 -2.74 9.32 8.73
N ILE A 38 -3.25 10.49 8.32
CA ILE A 38 -4.18 10.59 7.19
C ILE A 38 -3.48 10.40 5.85
N LYS A 39 -2.31 10.99 5.67
CA LYS A 39 -1.51 10.79 4.45
C LYS A 39 -1.02 9.35 4.33
N THR A 40 -0.88 8.62 5.44
CA THR A 40 -0.66 7.17 5.44
C THR A 40 -1.94 6.35 5.29
N THR A 41 -3.14 6.89 5.58
CA THR A 41 -4.39 6.20 5.24
C THR A 41 -4.57 6.11 3.73
N LYS A 42 -3.97 5.04 3.20
CA LYS A 42 -4.18 4.42 1.89
C LYS A 42 -4.21 5.44 0.76
N ALA A 43 -3.03 5.87 0.36
CA ALA A 43 -2.85 6.33 -1.00
C ALA A 43 -3.05 5.11 -1.91
N ILE A 44 -4.29 4.94 -2.36
CA ILE A 44 -4.74 3.85 -3.24
C ILE A 44 -4.33 4.22 -4.66
N VAL A 45 -3.79 3.27 -5.39
CA VAL A 45 -3.52 3.39 -6.82
C VAL A 45 -4.36 2.36 -7.53
N GLU A 46 -5.25 2.83 -8.40
CA GLU A 46 -5.99 1.94 -9.30
C GLU A 46 -5.01 1.41 -10.37
N TRP A 47 -5.04 0.10 -10.58
CA TRP A 47 -4.24 -0.56 -11.59
C TRP A 47 -5.11 -1.50 -12.42
N ASP A 48 -5.13 -1.28 -13.74
CA ASP A 48 -5.85 -2.11 -14.69
C ASP A 48 -4.99 -3.29 -15.16
N LEU A 49 -5.62 -4.46 -15.26
CA LEU A 49 -5.10 -5.60 -15.99
C LEU A 49 -6.08 -5.99 -17.08
N PRO A 50 -5.57 -6.40 -18.26
CA PRO A 50 -6.43 -6.90 -19.31
C PRO A 50 -7.37 -8.01 -18.83
N ALA A 51 -8.55 -8.05 -19.40
CA ALA A 51 -9.54 -9.09 -19.19
C ALA A 51 -8.95 -10.49 -19.42
N ASP A 52 -9.53 -11.48 -18.74
CA ASP A 52 -9.20 -12.87 -19.02
C ASP A 52 -9.59 -13.26 -20.44
N THR A 53 -8.73 -14.06 -21.06
CA THR A 53 -9.05 -14.70 -22.34
C THR A 53 -9.23 -16.20 -22.12
N ARG A 54 -9.83 -16.89 -23.10
CA ARG A 54 -9.95 -18.36 -23.06
C ARG A 54 -8.60 -19.08 -22.92
N LYS A 55 -7.50 -18.45 -23.36
CA LYS A 55 -6.15 -19.04 -23.36
C LYS A 55 -5.32 -18.63 -22.15
N CYS A 56 -5.54 -17.43 -21.62
CA CYS A 56 -4.70 -16.85 -20.57
C CYS A 56 -5.56 -16.18 -19.51
N ARG A 57 -5.27 -16.50 -18.23
CA ARG A 57 -5.81 -15.80 -17.07
C ARG A 57 -4.83 -14.74 -16.59
N THR A 58 -5.31 -13.52 -16.39
CA THR A 58 -4.57 -12.43 -15.75
C THR A 58 -4.75 -12.52 -14.23
N TRP A 59 -3.69 -12.18 -13.50
CA TRP A 59 -3.68 -12.26 -12.04
C TRP A 59 -2.73 -11.24 -11.45
N MET A 60 -2.97 -10.92 -10.19
CA MET A 60 -2.08 -10.13 -9.37
C MET A 60 -1.90 -10.77 -8.00
N ALA A 61 -0.70 -10.65 -7.46
CA ALA A 61 -0.37 -11.07 -6.12
C ALA A 61 0.40 -9.98 -5.38
N ARG A 62 0.04 -9.75 -4.12
CA ARG A 62 0.86 -8.96 -3.21
C ARG A 62 2.05 -9.79 -2.76
N ILE A 63 3.23 -9.19 -2.74
CA ILE A 63 4.42 -9.82 -2.18
C ILE A 63 4.45 -9.54 -0.68
N THR A 64 4.51 -10.62 0.13
CA THR A 64 4.48 -10.53 1.59
C THR A 64 5.83 -10.80 2.25
N GLY A 65 6.78 -11.38 1.52
CA GLY A 65 8.07 -11.78 2.07
C GLY A 65 8.89 -12.61 1.10
N THR A 66 9.89 -13.31 1.62
CA THR A 66 10.79 -14.17 0.85
C THR A 66 10.55 -15.65 1.14
N HIS A 67 10.37 -16.44 0.08
CA HIS A 67 10.23 -17.90 0.17
C HIS A 67 11.57 -18.62 -0.12
N PRO A 68 11.97 -19.68 0.60
CA PRO A 68 13.25 -20.36 0.35
C PRO A 68 13.39 -20.94 -1.07
N VAL A 69 12.34 -21.62 -1.55
CA VAL A 69 12.27 -22.19 -2.91
C VAL A 69 11.90 -21.13 -3.96
N TYR A 70 10.73 -20.50 -3.82
CA TYR A 70 10.17 -19.59 -4.84
C TYR A 70 10.69 -18.15 -4.77
N LYS A 71 11.61 -17.87 -3.85
CA LYS A 71 12.26 -16.58 -3.56
C LYS A 71 11.36 -15.47 -3.03
N LEU A 72 10.08 -15.47 -3.39
CA LEU A 72 9.08 -14.51 -2.93
C LEU A 72 7.80 -15.21 -2.50
N ASP A 73 7.26 -14.79 -1.37
CA ASP A 73 5.93 -15.17 -0.91
C ASP A 73 4.88 -14.28 -1.59
N ARG A 74 3.82 -14.93 -2.05
CA ARG A 74 2.75 -14.31 -2.85
C ARG A 74 1.41 -14.56 -2.20
N GLN A 75 0.69 -13.49 -1.96
CA GLN A 75 -0.72 -13.53 -1.61
C GLN A 75 -1.53 -13.03 -2.81
N PHE A 76 -2.20 -13.94 -3.51
CA PHE A 76 -3.04 -13.58 -4.66
C PHE A 76 -4.20 -12.69 -4.21
N VAL A 77 -4.43 -11.63 -4.96
CA VAL A 77 -5.51 -10.66 -4.70
C VAL A 77 -6.57 -10.77 -5.79
N ASN A 78 -7.82 -10.60 -5.39
CA ASN A 78 -8.95 -10.52 -6.31
C ASN A 78 -9.07 -9.08 -6.85
N PRO A 79 -9.63 -8.91 -8.06
CA PRO A 79 -9.97 -7.58 -8.55
C PRO A 79 -11.06 -6.95 -7.67
N ASP A 80 -10.95 -5.65 -7.47
CA ASP A 80 -11.94 -4.84 -6.74
C ASP A 80 -13.11 -4.44 -7.65
N GLY A 81 -12.90 -4.50 -8.97
CA GLY A 81 -13.94 -4.26 -9.96
C GLY A 81 -13.51 -4.66 -11.37
N GLU A 82 -14.40 -4.40 -12.33
CA GLU A 82 -14.15 -4.55 -13.76
C GLU A 82 -14.55 -3.25 -14.46
N ASP A 83 -13.83 -2.88 -15.50
CA ASP A 83 -14.20 -1.77 -16.36
C ASP A 83 -15.28 -2.17 -17.40
N LYS A 84 -15.72 -1.23 -18.23
CA LYS A 84 -16.74 -1.49 -19.27
C LYS A 84 -16.28 -2.46 -20.37
N TYR A 85 -14.99 -2.78 -20.45
CA TYR A 85 -14.40 -3.72 -21.39
C TYR A 85 -14.04 -5.08 -20.74
N GLY A 86 -14.30 -5.24 -19.44
CA GLY A 86 -13.99 -6.44 -18.66
C GLY A 86 -12.55 -6.50 -18.15
N ASP A 87 -11.79 -5.41 -18.27
CA ASP A 87 -10.46 -5.30 -17.68
C ASP A 87 -10.60 -5.23 -16.17
N LYS A 88 -9.72 -5.96 -15.48
CA LYS A 88 -9.74 -6.13 -14.03
C LYS A 88 -9.10 -4.91 -13.36
N LEU A 89 -9.84 -4.29 -12.46
CA LEU A 89 -9.39 -3.15 -11.67
C LEU A 89 -8.96 -3.61 -10.28
N PHE A 90 -7.84 -3.08 -9.81
CA PHE A 90 -7.29 -3.39 -8.49
C PHE A 90 -6.87 -2.12 -7.76
N ASP A 91 -7.28 -2.03 -6.49
CA ASP A 91 -6.95 -0.95 -5.58
C ASP A 91 -5.68 -1.28 -4.81
N LEU A 92 -4.55 -0.83 -5.33
CA LEU A 92 -3.24 -1.10 -4.74
C LEU A 92 -2.95 -0.15 -3.59
N THR A 93 -2.46 -0.71 -2.49
CA THR A 93 -1.95 0.06 -1.35
C THR A 93 -0.43 0.01 -1.32
N ASN A 94 0.21 0.72 -0.40
CA ASN A 94 1.67 0.70 -0.31
C ASN A 94 2.22 -0.73 -0.15
N GLY A 95 3.23 -1.06 -0.96
CA GLY A 95 3.86 -2.37 -0.96
C GLY A 95 4.36 -2.80 -2.33
N TYR A 96 4.67 -4.08 -2.46
CA TYR A 96 5.12 -4.70 -3.70
C TYR A 96 4.09 -5.69 -4.20
N TYR A 97 3.90 -5.72 -5.52
CA TYR A 97 2.98 -6.62 -6.20
C TYR A 97 3.68 -7.26 -7.40
N GLU A 98 3.27 -8.48 -7.74
CA GLU A 98 3.58 -9.13 -9.02
C GLU A 98 2.29 -9.27 -9.80
N ALA A 99 2.31 -8.86 -11.07
CA ALA A 99 1.16 -8.93 -11.95
C ALA A 99 1.52 -9.70 -13.22
N TYR A 100 0.54 -10.43 -13.74
CA TYR A 100 0.60 -11.09 -15.03
C TYR A 100 -0.55 -10.58 -15.90
N ASN A 101 -0.21 -9.92 -17.01
CA ASN A 101 -1.19 -9.33 -17.94
C ASN A 101 -1.60 -10.28 -19.08
N GLY A 102 -1.38 -11.58 -18.94
CA GLY A 102 -1.67 -12.56 -20.00
C GLY A 102 -0.57 -12.72 -21.06
N LYS A 103 0.47 -11.87 -21.02
CA LYS A 103 1.65 -11.96 -21.90
C LYS A 103 2.97 -11.99 -21.13
N ARG A 104 3.15 -11.10 -20.16
CA ARG A 104 4.38 -10.92 -19.39
C ARG A 104 4.08 -10.75 -17.90
N ARG A 105 5.01 -11.20 -17.07
CA ARG A 105 5.03 -10.93 -15.63
C ARG A 105 5.87 -9.70 -15.36
N TYR A 106 5.46 -8.87 -14.41
CA TYR A 106 6.20 -7.70 -13.98
C TYR A 106 5.88 -7.37 -12.52
N PHE A 107 6.79 -6.62 -11.88
CA PHE A 107 6.62 -6.20 -10.50
C PHE A 107 6.23 -4.73 -10.44
N ILE A 108 5.43 -4.39 -9.44
CA ILE A 108 4.92 -3.05 -9.17
C ILE A 108 5.31 -2.70 -7.75
N GLN A 109 5.89 -1.52 -7.57
CA GLN A 109 6.11 -0.92 -6.27
C GLN A 109 5.13 0.24 -6.10
N VAL A 110 4.41 0.25 -4.99
CA VAL A 110 3.50 1.33 -4.62
C VAL A 110 4.04 2.03 -3.40
N ILE A 111 4.41 3.30 -3.56
CA ILE A 111 4.86 4.16 -2.46
C ILE A 111 4.03 5.44 -2.47
N LYS A 112 3.31 5.70 -1.38
CA LYS A 112 2.55 6.93 -1.14
C LYS A 112 1.64 7.31 -2.32
N GLY A 113 0.97 6.33 -2.92
CA GLY A 113 -0.01 6.56 -4.00
C GLY A 113 0.61 6.71 -5.38
N LYS A 114 1.88 6.32 -5.55
CA LYS A 114 2.52 6.23 -6.85
C LYS A 114 2.92 4.79 -7.10
N ALA A 115 2.41 4.21 -8.19
CA ALA A 115 2.81 2.90 -8.67
C ALA A 115 3.90 3.03 -9.74
N THR A 116 4.99 2.29 -9.60
CA THR A 116 6.07 2.20 -10.58
C THR A 116 6.38 0.75 -10.87
N LYS A 117 6.67 0.43 -12.14
CA LYS A 117 7.18 -0.89 -12.50
C LYS A 117 8.63 -1.00 -12.04
N VAL A 118 8.96 -2.08 -11.37
CA VAL A 118 10.29 -2.34 -10.82
C VAL A 118 10.80 -3.70 -11.24
N GLU A 119 12.10 -3.90 -11.15
CA GLU A 119 12.72 -5.18 -11.40
C GLU A 119 12.65 -6.11 -10.19
N ARG A 120 12.70 -7.42 -10.44
CA ARG A 120 12.65 -8.46 -9.41
C ARG A 120 13.71 -8.27 -8.32
N HIS A 121 14.93 -7.89 -8.71
CA HIS A 121 16.04 -7.76 -7.78
C HIS A 121 15.80 -6.64 -6.75
N VAL A 122 15.12 -5.55 -7.16
CA VAL A 122 14.72 -4.45 -6.25
C VAL A 122 13.76 -4.95 -5.18
N VAL A 123 12.76 -5.74 -5.58
CA VAL A 123 11.80 -6.34 -4.65
C VAL A 123 12.50 -7.29 -3.67
N MET A 124 13.39 -8.14 -4.18
CA MET A 124 14.17 -9.07 -3.34
C MET A 124 15.02 -8.33 -2.31
N SER A 125 15.75 -7.28 -2.74
CA SER A 125 16.60 -6.49 -1.83
C SER A 125 15.78 -5.76 -0.77
N ALA A 126 14.59 -5.28 -1.09
CA ALA A 126 13.72 -4.61 -0.13
C ALA A 126 13.33 -5.54 1.04
N PHE A 127 12.94 -6.78 0.76
CA PHE A 127 12.59 -7.74 1.81
C PHE A 127 13.81 -8.36 2.49
N ALA A 128 14.96 -8.46 1.81
CA ALA A 128 16.20 -8.91 2.44
C ALA A 128 16.72 -7.91 3.48
N MET A 129 16.54 -6.59 3.25
CA MET A 129 16.93 -5.55 4.22
C MET A 129 16.00 -5.45 5.43
N GLU A 130 14.74 -5.93 5.35
CA GLU A 130 13.81 -5.93 6.50
C GLU A 130 14.10 -7.06 7.51
N VAL A 131 14.90 -8.06 7.13
CA VAL A 131 15.24 -9.23 7.97
C VAL A 131 16.62 -9.08 8.63
N ALA A 132 17.40 -8.06 8.28
CA ALA A 132 18.72 -7.75 8.83
C ALA A 132 18.65 -6.74 9.98
#